data_AF-A0A2J5PIR2-F1
#
_entry.id   AF-A0A2J5PIR2-F1
#
_cell.length_a   1.000
_cell.length_b   1.000
_cell.length_c   1.000
_cell.angle_alpha   90.00
_cell.angle_beta   90.00
_cell.angle_gamma   90.00
#
_symmetry.space_group_name_H-M   'P 1'
#
loop_
_entity.id
_entity.type
_entity.pdbx_description
1 polymer ?
#
loop_
_entity_poly.entity_id
_entity_poly.type
_entity_poly.pdbx_seq_one_letter_code
_entity_poly.pdbx_strand_id
1 'polypeptide(L)'
;MNTQQQRNLQKIMAGFDSDYRIAEVLHARQLELQETLKTEYLLPAFDNLRRAGVRQDVINAALESVEFEESLAAFISELTGIVGKWDLADQIDSARTAA
;
A
#
# COMPACT_ATOMS: atom_id res chain seq x y z
N MET A 1 8.14 -16.24 2.25
CA MET A 1 7.00 -16.89 1.55
C MET A 1 7.51 -17.64 0.33
N ASN A 2 7.10 -18.89 0.12
CA ASN A 2 7.45 -19.66 -1.08
C ASN A 2 6.38 -19.52 -2.18
N THR A 3 6.67 -19.96 -3.41
CA THR A 3 5.75 -19.84 -4.56
C THR A 3 4.41 -20.57 -4.36
N GLN A 4 4.39 -21.64 -3.55
CA GLN A 4 3.15 -22.36 -3.26
C GLN A 4 2.25 -21.57 -2.30
N GLN A 5 2.83 -21.02 -1.23
CA GLN A 5 2.15 -20.14 -0.28
C GLN A 5 1.58 -18.92 -1.01
N GLN A 6 2.39 -18.28 -1.85
CA GLN A 6 1.96 -17.12 -2.63
C GLN A 6 0.72 -17.43 -3.51
N ARG A 7 0.70 -18.59 -4.17
CA ARG A 7 -0.45 -19.04 -4.98
C ARG A 7 -1.68 -19.37 -4.13
N ASN A 8 -1.49 -19.88 -2.92
CA ASN A 8 -2.59 -20.13 -1.99
C ASN A 8 -3.23 -18.80 -1.54
N LEU A 9 -2.41 -17.82 -1.15
CA LEU A 9 -2.92 -16.49 -0.76
C LEU A 9 -3.67 -15.80 -1.91
N GLN A 10 -3.17 -15.89 -3.15
CA GLN A 10 -3.87 -15.36 -4.33
C GLN A 10 -5.27 -15.97 -4.52
N LYS A 11 -5.44 -17.27 -4.24
CA LYS A 11 -6.76 -17.92 -4.31
C LYS A 11 -7.70 -17.40 -3.23
N ILE A 12 -7.18 -17.13 -2.03
CA ILE A 12 -7.96 -16.53 -0.93
C ILE A 12 -8.40 -15.11 -1.32
N MET A 13 -7.47 -14.30 -1.83
CA MET A 13 -7.73 -12.93 -2.26
C MET A 13 -8.79 -12.84 -3.37
N ALA A 14 -8.86 -13.82 -4.29
CA ALA A 14 -9.86 -13.84 -5.35
C ALA A 14 -11.30 -13.93 -4.81
N GLY A 15 -11.50 -14.35 -3.56
CA GLY A 15 -12.81 -14.39 -2.91
C GLY A 15 -13.23 -13.09 -2.22
N PHE A 16 -12.34 -12.11 -2.09
CA PHE A 16 -12.59 -10.92 -1.27
C PHE A 16 -13.77 -10.08 -1.80
N ASP A 17 -13.88 -9.93 -3.11
CA ASP A 17 -14.93 -9.12 -3.72
C ASP A 17 -16.33 -9.77 -3.60
N SER A 18 -16.38 -11.07 -3.28
CA SER A 18 -17.62 -11.83 -3.16
C SER A 18 -18.18 -11.89 -1.73
N ASP A 19 -17.43 -11.42 -0.73
CA ASP A 19 -17.83 -11.42 0.69
C ASP A 19 -17.72 -10.01 1.28
N TYR A 20 -18.88 -9.39 1.50
CA TYR A 20 -18.98 -8.04 2.07
C TYR A 20 -18.25 -7.91 3.41
N ARG A 21 -18.26 -8.95 4.25
CA ARG A 21 -17.59 -8.89 5.57
C ARG A 21 -16.09 -8.86 5.42
N ILE A 22 -15.56 -9.58 4.44
CA ILE A 22 -14.13 -9.55 4.12
C ILE A 22 -13.74 -8.19 3.56
N ALA A 23 -14.58 -7.61 2.68
CA ALA A 23 -14.35 -6.27 2.16
C ALA A 23 -14.32 -5.20 3.27
N GLU A 24 -15.19 -5.30 4.28
CA GLU A 24 -15.20 -4.39 5.44
C GLU A 24 -13.93 -4.53 6.29
N VAL A 25 -13.49 -5.75 6.59
CA VAL A 25 -12.24 -6.01 7.32
C VAL A 25 -11.03 -5.51 6.53
N LEU A 26 -11.00 -5.74 5.22
CA LEU A 26 -9.94 -5.26 4.34
C LEU A 26 -9.88 -3.73 4.34
N HIS A 27 -11.02 -3.06 4.29
CA HIS A 27 -11.08 -1.61 4.34
C HIS A 27 -10.56 -1.05 5.65
N ALA A 28 -11.00 -1.61 6.79
CA ALA A 28 -10.50 -1.22 8.11
C ALA A 28 -8.98 -1.41 8.20
N ARG A 29 -8.47 -2.54 7.71
CA ARG A 29 -7.04 -2.82 7.68
C ARG A 29 -6.27 -1.85 6.78
N GLN A 30 -6.85 -1.47 5.65
CA GLN A 30 -6.24 -0.49 4.75
C GLN A 30 -6.11 0.87 5.44
N LEU A 31 -7.13 1.34 6.16
CA LEU A 31 -7.07 2.59 6.92
C LEU A 31 -5.95 2.57 7.97
N GLU A 32 -5.84 1.49 8.74
CA GLU A 32 -4.74 1.32 9.71
C GLU A 32 -3.36 1.42 9.03
N LEU A 33 -3.18 0.77 7.88
CA LEU A 33 -1.93 0.81 7.14
C LEU A 33 -1.62 2.20 6.58
N GLN A 34 -2.65 2.94 6.12
CA GLN A 34 -2.48 4.31 5.63
C GLN A 34 -1.96 5.24 6.72
N GLU A 35 -2.46 5.09 7.96
CA GLU A 35 -2.01 5.90 9.10
C GLU A 35 -0.53 5.67 9.46
N THR A 36 0.05 4.52 9.08
CA THR A 36 1.47 4.23 9.30
C THR A 36 2.41 4.87 8.28
N LEU A 37 1.91 5.21 7.09
CA LEU A 37 2.72 5.77 6.01
C LEU A 37 2.78 7.28 6.11
N LYS A 38 3.99 7.79 6.35
CA LYS A 38 4.27 9.22 6.41
C LYS A 38 5.06 9.68 5.21
N THR A 39 4.73 10.87 4.71
CA THR A 39 5.42 11.53 3.59
C THR A 39 6.94 11.65 3.82
N GLU A 40 7.36 11.82 5.08
CA GLU A 40 8.77 11.92 5.48
C GLU A 40 9.63 10.71 5.03
N TYR A 41 9.03 9.53 4.88
CA TYR A 41 9.75 8.33 4.42
C TYR A 41 10.02 8.33 2.91
N LEU A 42 9.31 9.16 2.15
CA LEU A 42 9.45 9.26 0.70
C LEU A 42 10.37 10.41 0.29
N LEU A 43 10.61 11.39 1.17
CA LEU A 43 11.52 12.52 0.95
C LEU A 43 12.91 12.12 0.42
N PRO A 44 13.58 11.05 0.92
CA PRO A 44 14.88 10.63 0.41
C PRO A 44 14.87 10.18 -1.06
N ALA A 45 13.72 9.75 -1.60
CA ALA A 45 13.61 9.38 -3.01
C ALA A 45 13.75 10.61 -3.93
N PHE A 46 13.33 11.79 -3.47
CA PHE A 46 13.40 13.04 -4.23
C PHE A 46 14.83 13.59 -4.33
N ASP A 47 15.75 13.18 -3.44
CA ASP A 47 17.18 13.49 -3.58
C ASP A 47 17.76 12.94 -4.89
N ASN A 48 17.18 11.86 -5.43
CA ASN A 48 17.58 11.32 -6.72
C ASN A 48 17.20 12.22 -7.90
N LEU A 49 16.14 13.04 -7.77
CA LEU A 49 15.79 14.04 -8.78
C LEU A 49 16.85 15.14 -8.86
N ARG A 50 17.38 15.55 -7.71
CA ARG A 50 18.51 16.48 -7.66
C ARG A 50 19.75 15.88 -8.32
N ARG A 51 20.04 14.60 -8.08
CA ARG A 51 21.14 13.88 -8.75
C ARG A 51 20.93 13.77 -10.27
N ALA A 52 19.68 13.74 -10.72
CA ALA A 52 19.31 13.77 -12.14
C ALA A 52 19.34 15.18 -12.76
N GLY A 53 19.71 16.22 -12.00
CA GLY A 53 19.88 17.59 -12.49
C GLY A 53 18.66 18.49 -12.34
N VAL A 54 17.60 18.05 -11.66
CA VAL A 54 16.45 18.92 -11.35
C VAL A 54 16.86 19.92 -10.28
N ARG A 55 16.54 21.20 -10.49
CA ARG A 55 16.87 22.27 -9.54
C ARG A 55 16.01 22.15 -8.27
N GLN A 56 16.57 22.53 -7.12
CA GLN A 56 15.91 22.41 -5.82
C GLN A 56 14.62 23.24 -5.72
N ASP A 57 14.59 24.43 -6.31
CA ASP A 57 13.42 25.30 -6.34
C ASP A 57 12.23 24.64 -7.07
N VAL A 58 12.51 23.95 -8.18
CA VAL A 58 11.50 23.19 -8.94
C VAL A 58 11.00 22.00 -8.14
N ILE A 59 11.88 21.27 -7.45
CA ILE A 59 11.49 20.14 -6.60
C ILE A 59 10.59 20.63 -5.47
N ASN A 60 10.97 21.70 -4.77
CA ASN A 60 10.18 22.25 -3.67
C ASN A 60 8.80 22.70 -4.15
N ALA A 61 8.72 23.45 -5.26
CA ALA A 61 7.44 23.87 -5.84
C ALA A 61 6.55 22.69 -6.23
N ALA A 62 7.14 21.60 -6.74
CA ALA A 62 6.39 20.37 -7.03
C ALA A 62 5.89 19.70 -5.74
N LEU A 63 6.72 19.59 -4.69
CA LEU A 63 6.33 18.98 -3.42
C LEU A 63 5.27 19.78 -2.64
N GLU A 64 5.17 21.08 -2.88
CA GLU A 64 4.15 21.97 -2.30
C GLU A 64 2.86 22.02 -3.14
N SER A 65 2.82 21.36 -4.30
CA SER A 65 1.68 21.39 -5.20
C SER A 65 0.54 20.47 -4.75
N VAL A 66 -0.70 20.85 -5.08
CA VAL A 66 -1.89 20.02 -4.83
C VAL A 66 -1.81 18.72 -5.62
N GLU A 67 -1.29 18.78 -6.85
CA GLU A 67 -1.09 17.63 -7.71
C GLU A 67 -0.18 16.57 -7.08
N PHE A 68 0.86 17.01 -6.35
CA PHE A 68 1.72 16.12 -5.60
C PHE A 68 1.02 15.49 -4.39
N GLU A 69 0.28 16.29 -3.63
CA GLU A 69 -0.49 15.80 -2.47
C GLU A 69 -1.50 14.72 -2.89
N GLU A 70 -2.27 14.97 -3.96
CA GLU A 70 -3.23 14.02 -4.51
C GLU A 70 -2.55 12.75 -5.04
N SER A 71 -1.43 12.91 -5.76
CA SER A 71 -0.64 11.77 -6.26
C SER A 71 -0.11 10.91 -5.13
N LEU A 72 0.35 11.54 -4.05
CA LEU A 72 0.85 10.84 -2.88
C LEU A 72 -0.27 10.10 -2.13
N ALA A 73 -1.43 10.73 -1.95
CA ALA A 73 -2.60 10.11 -1.35
C ALA A 73 -3.06 8.88 -2.16
N ALA A 74 -3.09 8.99 -3.50
CA ALA A 74 -3.41 7.88 -4.38
C ALA A 74 -2.39 6.74 -4.26
N PHE A 75 -1.09 7.05 -4.28
CA PHE A 75 -0.01 6.08 -4.09
C PHE A 75 -0.14 5.33 -2.76
N ILE A 76 -0.36 6.05 -1.65
CA ILE A 76 -0.55 5.47 -0.32
C ILE A 76 -1.78 4.56 -0.32
N SER A 77 -2.89 5.00 -0.91
CA SER A 77 -4.12 4.22 -0.98
C SER A 77 -3.93 2.92 -1.76
N GLU A 78 -3.33 2.97 -2.95
CA GLU A 78 -3.08 1.79 -3.78
C GLU A 78 -2.09 0.82 -3.12
N LEU A 79 -0.98 1.35 -2.59
CA LEU A 79 0.04 0.54 -1.91
C LEU A 79 -0.55 -0.22 -0.73
N THR A 80 -1.30 0.48 0.13
CA THR A 80 -1.95 -0.13 1.31
C THR A 80 -3.06 -1.08 0.93
N GLY A 81 -3.78 -0.82 -0.17
CA GLY A 81 -4.77 -1.76 -0.71
C GLY A 81 -4.13 -3.07 -1.19
N ILE A 82 -2.96 -3.00 -1.85
CA ILE A 82 -2.20 -4.18 -2.26
C ILE A 82 -1.73 -4.94 -1.02
N VAL A 83 -1.00 -4.28 -0.11
CA VAL A 83 -0.43 -4.92 1.09
C VAL A 83 -1.52 -5.48 1.99
N GLY A 84 -2.61 -4.73 2.22
CA GLY A 84 -3.75 -5.16 3.02
C GLY A 84 -4.40 -6.43 2.48
N LYS A 85 -4.48 -6.60 1.15
CA LYS A 85 -5.00 -7.85 0.54
C LYS A 85 -4.11 -9.05 0.87
N TRP A 86 -2.79 -8.88 0.75
CA TRP A 86 -1.84 -9.95 1.06
C TRP A 86 -1.82 -10.29 2.55
N ASP A 87 -1.80 -9.27 3.42
CA ASP A 87 -1.80 -9.43 4.88
C ASP A 87 -3.07 -10.16 5.36
N LEU A 88 -4.26 -9.70 4.91
CA LEU A 88 -5.52 -10.35 5.28
C LEU A 88 -5.61 -11.79 4.77
N ALA A 89 -5.12 -12.07 3.56
CA ALA A 89 -5.09 -13.42 3.03
C ALA A 89 -4.18 -14.35 3.86
N ASP A 90 -3.01 -13.85 4.28
CA ASP A 90 -2.07 -14.58 5.13
C ASP A 90 -2.66 -14.86 6.52
N GLN A 91 -3.39 -13.89 7.09
CA GLN A 91 -4.10 -14.07 8.36
C GLN A 91 -5.19 -15.16 8.26
N ILE A 92 -5.96 -15.18 7.16
CA ILE A 92 -6.99 -16.21 6.91
C ILE A 92 -6.35 -17.60 6.73
N ASP A 93 -5.27 -17.71 5.95
CA ASP A 93 -4.56 -18.98 5.72
C ASP A 93 -3.94 -19.53 7.02
N SER A 94 -3.35 -18.64 7.81
CA SER A 94 -2.77 -18.97 9.12
C SER A 94 -3.84 -19.47 10.10
N ALA A 95 -5.00 -18.80 10.16
CA ALA A 95 -6.12 -19.22 11.00
C ALA A 95 -6.68 -20.59 10.59
N ARG A 96 -6.72 -20.89 9.28
CA ARG A 96 -7.14 -22.21 8.78
C ARG A 96 -6.17 -23.33 9.14
N THR A 97 -4.88 -23.04 9.15
CA THR A 97 -3.84 -24.03 9.46
C THR A 97 -3.77 -24.34 10.96
N ALA A 98 -4.24 -23.43 11.81
CA ALA A 98 -4.26 -23.57 13.27
C ALA A 98 -5.51 -24.29 13.83
N ALA A 99 -6.53 -24.53 13.01
CA ALA A 99 -7.79 -25.20 13.37
C ALA A 99 -7.75 -26.70 13.04
#